data_AF-A0A0P6VDW3-F1
#
_entry.id   AF-A0A0P6VDW3-F1
#
_cell.length_a   1.000
_cell.length_b   1.000
_cell.length_c   1.000
_cell.angle_alpha   90.00
_cell.angle_beta   90.00
_cell.angle_gamma   90.00
#
_symmetry.space_group_name_H-M   'P 1'
#
loop_
_entity.id
_entity.type
_entity.pdbx_description
1 polymer ?
#
loop_
_entity_poly.entity_id
_entity_poly.type
_entity_poly.pdbx_seq_one_letter_code
_entity_poly.pdbx_strand_id
1 'polypeptide(L)'
;MLITTTTNAMSLSHDVIIAAAQRAARAIPPLWPLASSVAVNPFLGQANEPLEMAAARLRRASGIAVTMPRSWYAERLQSGEITEDDLQAALQNAPAALRPPSLSALRQAVEAMRPAPQAIPTVAELARDIAAIDWPCIVNERIGHWAAGYFDQGQALWAVGQSGGAYSTWQIIATHDLTPEIAGLAGFARYVADAPANAEDAIVDCVARLGLSQDALDGYFHRLLTTLGGWGQLARYRLWQAELSGASDACVTDLLAIRMLWEAALLGHGGSALVPGWQTAIAAYAEPVAATSDDVIDSILQEAAERAAQRKLNAMLAAPSPAQVAPGRVKLQMAFCIDVRSEVFRRALESLDSGIQTLGFAGFFGLGIGHRRFASDVVEARLPVLLTPGVVTCAGD
;
A
#
# COMPACT_ATOMS: atom_id res chain seq x y z
N MET A 1 -45.27 26.82 8.99
CA MET A 1 -45.19 26.35 7.59
C MET A 1 -43.86 26.84 7.03
N LEU A 2 -42.79 26.12 7.36
CA LEU A 2 -41.43 26.41 6.90
C LEU A 2 -41.15 25.37 5.82
N ILE A 3 -40.97 25.84 4.60
CA ILE A 3 -40.65 25.03 3.43
C ILE A 3 -39.19 24.60 3.60
N THR A 4 -38.99 23.40 4.14
CA THR A 4 -37.73 22.67 4.05
C THR A 4 -37.53 22.30 2.58
N THR A 5 -36.63 22.99 1.91
CA THR A 5 -36.09 22.54 0.63
C THR A 5 -35.30 21.25 0.88
N THR A 6 -35.98 20.11 0.77
CA THR A 6 -35.37 18.80 0.57
C THR A 6 -34.64 18.84 -0.77
N THR A 7 -33.35 19.16 -0.73
CA THR A 7 -32.41 18.76 -1.78
C THR A 7 -32.44 17.24 -1.82
N ASN A 8 -33.09 16.73 -2.86
CA ASN A 8 -33.18 15.31 -3.16
C ASN A 8 -31.77 14.85 -3.57
N ALA A 9 -30.93 14.51 -2.57
CA ALA A 9 -29.65 13.87 -2.83
C ALA A 9 -29.97 12.50 -3.45
N MET A 10 -29.70 12.34 -4.74
CA MET A 10 -29.77 11.03 -5.39
C MET A 10 -28.91 10.06 -4.57
N SER A 11 -29.53 9.05 -3.97
CA SER A 11 -28.81 7.98 -3.30
C SER A 11 -27.88 7.31 -4.31
N LEU A 12 -26.58 7.28 -4.01
CA LEU A 12 -25.59 6.61 -4.84
C LEU A 12 -25.97 5.13 -4.99
N SER A 13 -25.75 4.57 -6.18
CA SER A 13 -26.06 3.15 -6.39
C SER A 13 -25.05 2.26 -5.66
N HIS A 14 -25.53 1.09 -5.24
CA HIS A 14 -24.71 0.05 -4.62
C HIS A 14 -23.44 -0.25 -5.46
N ASP A 15 -23.60 -0.48 -6.76
CA ASP A 15 -22.50 -0.82 -7.68
C ASP A 15 -21.42 0.27 -7.75
N VAL A 16 -21.79 1.55 -7.71
CA VAL A 16 -20.84 2.67 -7.73
C VAL A 16 -19.99 2.66 -6.46
N ILE A 17 -20.62 2.42 -5.31
CA ILE A 17 -19.96 2.37 -4.01
C ILE A 17 -19.01 1.18 -3.93
N ILE A 18 -19.46 -0.02 -4.31
CA ILE A 18 -18.62 -1.23 -4.24
C ILE A 18 -17.48 -1.17 -5.26
N ALA A 19 -17.70 -0.62 -6.45
CA ALA A 19 -16.61 -0.38 -7.39
C ALA A 19 -15.54 0.57 -6.83
N ALA A 20 -15.93 1.61 -6.08
CA ALA A 20 -15.00 2.49 -5.38
C ALA A 20 -14.22 1.75 -4.28
N ALA A 21 -14.89 0.92 -3.49
CA ALA A 21 -14.24 0.08 -2.47
C ALA A 21 -13.20 -0.87 -3.08
N GLN A 22 -13.51 -1.50 -4.22
CA GLN A 22 -12.59 -2.36 -4.94
C GLN A 22 -11.40 -1.61 -5.55
N ARG A 23 -11.60 -0.38 -6.05
CA ARG A 23 -10.49 0.48 -6.50
C ARG A 23 -9.58 0.86 -5.34
N ALA A 24 -10.14 1.27 -4.21
CA ALA A 24 -9.38 1.59 -3.00
C ALA A 24 -8.61 0.37 -2.46
N ALA A 25 -9.20 -0.83 -2.51
CA ALA A 25 -8.53 -2.07 -2.15
C ALA A 25 -7.27 -2.31 -3.01
N ARG A 26 -7.36 -2.09 -4.33
CA ARG A 26 -6.22 -2.25 -5.25
C ARG A 26 -5.18 -1.12 -5.15
N ALA A 27 -5.54 0.02 -4.57
CA ALA A 27 -4.60 1.11 -4.30
C ALA A 27 -3.62 0.76 -3.15
N ILE A 28 -3.96 -0.19 -2.28
CA ILE A 28 -3.08 -0.72 -1.25
C ILE A 28 -2.08 -1.71 -1.88
N PRO A 29 -0.77 -1.63 -1.56
CA PRO A 29 0.19 -2.63 -1.98
C PRO A 29 0.04 -3.93 -1.15
N PRO A 30 0.17 -5.13 -1.76
CA PRO A 30 0.20 -6.38 -1.02
C PRO A 30 1.45 -6.51 -0.14
N LEU A 31 1.32 -7.14 1.03
CA LEU A 31 2.44 -7.53 1.89
C LEU A 31 2.48 -9.04 2.04
N TRP A 32 3.56 -9.67 1.57
CA TRP A 32 3.75 -11.10 1.71
C TRP A 32 4.09 -11.48 3.15
N PRO A 33 3.61 -12.63 3.65
CA PRO A 33 3.94 -13.11 4.99
C PRO A 33 5.43 -13.43 5.09
N LEU A 34 5.97 -13.43 6.33
CA LEU A 34 7.38 -13.70 6.60
C LEU A 34 7.88 -15.02 5.98
N ALA A 35 7.03 -16.04 5.93
CA ALA A 35 7.34 -17.33 5.33
C ALA A 35 7.67 -17.25 3.81
N SER A 36 7.22 -16.20 3.13
CA SER A 36 7.41 -15.98 1.69
C SER A 36 7.71 -14.51 1.37
N SER A 37 8.47 -13.84 2.25
CA SER A 37 8.73 -12.41 2.15
C SER A 37 9.43 -12.05 0.83
N VAL A 38 8.89 -11.07 0.11
CA VAL A 38 9.49 -10.50 -1.10
C VAL A 38 9.48 -8.98 -1.03
N ALA A 39 10.41 -8.35 -1.75
CA ALA A 39 10.37 -6.91 -1.93
C ALA A 39 9.17 -6.53 -2.81
N VAL A 40 8.39 -5.56 -2.35
CA VAL A 40 7.20 -5.04 -3.05
C VAL A 40 7.40 -3.56 -3.27
N ASN A 41 7.04 -3.07 -4.46
CA ASN A 41 6.94 -1.64 -4.67
C ASN A 41 5.89 -1.07 -3.69
N PRO A 42 6.26 -0.18 -2.75
CA PRO A 42 5.32 0.41 -1.80
C PRO A 42 4.23 1.24 -2.50
N PHE A 43 4.43 1.60 -3.76
CA PHE A 43 3.49 2.35 -4.59
C PHE A 43 2.87 1.49 -5.71
N LEU A 44 2.81 0.16 -5.54
CA LEU A 44 2.28 -0.74 -6.57
C LEU A 44 0.85 -0.35 -7.01
N GLY A 45 0.01 0.09 -6.07
CA GLY A 45 -1.35 0.55 -6.37
C GLY A 45 -1.42 1.88 -7.15
N GLN A 46 -0.29 2.56 -7.32
CA GLN A 46 -0.13 3.81 -8.07
C GLN A 46 0.85 3.65 -9.24
N ALA A 47 1.22 2.42 -9.61
CA ALA A 47 2.26 2.16 -10.61
C ALA A 47 1.94 2.68 -12.03
N ASN A 48 0.67 3.00 -12.31
CA ASN A 48 0.22 3.56 -13.58
C ASN A 48 0.13 5.10 -13.57
N GLU A 49 0.54 5.75 -12.48
CA GLU A 49 0.51 7.20 -12.32
C GLU A 49 1.94 7.79 -12.32
N PRO A 50 2.14 9.01 -12.84
CA PRO A 50 3.38 9.75 -12.65
C PRO A 50 3.69 9.95 -11.15
N LEU A 51 4.97 10.09 -10.80
CA LEU A 51 5.43 10.15 -9.41
C LEU A 51 4.79 11.32 -8.65
N GLU A 52 4.60 12.47 -9.28
CA GLU A 52 3.97 13.66 -8.68
C GLU A 52 2.50 13.43 -8.35
N MET A 53 1.80 12.58 -9.11
CA MET A 53 0.42 12.21 -8.86
C MET A 53 0.32 11.20 -7.71
N ALA A 54 1.22 10.22 -7.69
CA ALA A 54 1.36 9.30 -6.56
C ALA A 54 1.69 10.07 -5.27
N ALA A 55 2.57 11.07 -5.34
CA ALA A 55 2.91 11.96 -4.23
C ALA A 55 1.68 12.70 -3.70
N ALA A 56 0.90 13.33 -4.60
CA ALA A 56 -0.31 14.05 -4.22
C ALA A 56 -1.36 13.13 -3.58
N ARG A 57 -1.54 11.92 -4.13
CA ARG A 57 -2.47 10.91 -3.62
C ARG A 57 -2.07 10.44 -2.23
N LEU A 58 -0.81 10.06 -2.02
CA LEU A 58 -0.32 9.51 -0.76
C LEU A 58 -0.11 10.59 0.31
N ARG A 59 0.13 11.84 -0.07
CA ARG A 59 0.02 12.97 0.84
C ARG A 59 -1.39 13.08 1.40
N ARG A 60 -2.42 13.09 0.53
CA ARG A 60 -3.83 13.19 0.94
C ARG A 60 -4.32 11.96 1.72
N ALA A 61 -3.90 10.75 1.34
CA ALA A 61 -4.39 9.50 1.91
C ALA A 61 -3.59 8.99 3.13
N SER A 62 -2.31 9.32 3.25
CA SER A 62 -1.46 8.79 4.35
C SER A 62 -0.56 9.82 4.99
N GLY A 63 -0.49 11.05 4.48
CA GLY A 63 0.35 12.10 5.07
C GLY A 63 1.84 11.76 4.97
N ILE A 64 2.24 11.05 3.91
CA ILE A 64 3.63 10.65 3.69
C ILE A 64 4.22 11.37 2.47
N ALA A 65 5.54 11.52 2.46
CA ALA A 65 6.30 11.91 1.29
C ALA A 65 6.74 10.65 0.54
N VAL A 66 6.76 10.71 -0.80
CA VAL A 66 7.19 9.59 -1.66
C VAL A 66 8.65 9.71 -2.10
N THR A 67 9.30 10.84 -1.79
CA THR A 67 10.68 11.18 -2.15
C THR A 67 11.49 11.52 -0.91
N MET A 68 12.82 11.55 -1.04
CA MET A 68 13.71 12.05 0.00
C MET A 68 13.46 13.55 0.31
N PRO A 69 13.79 14.05 1.52
CA PRO A 69 13.72 15.48 1.83
C PRO A 69 14.63 16.31 0.92
N ARG A 70 14.26 17.58 0.64
CA ARG A 70 15.03 18.44 -0.27
C ARG A 70 16.49 18.65 0.11
N SER A 71 16.80 18.66 1.41
CA SER A 71 18.17 18.75 1.92
C SER A 71 19.07 17.59 1.44
N TRP A 72 18.51 16.40 1.25
CA TRP A 72 19.24 15.24 0.73
C TRP A 72 19.66 15.43 -0.74
N TYR A 73 18.81 16.07 -1.56
CA TYR A 73 19.16 16.43 -2.92
C TYR A 73 20.14 17.60 -2.95
N ALA A 74 19.96 18.60 -2.08
CA ALA A 74 20.87 19.75 -1.95
C ALA A 74 22.31 19.28 -1.69
N GLU A 75 22.50 18.35 -0.73
CA GLU A 75 23.80 17.77 -0.41
C GLU A 75 24.44 17.08 -1.64
N ARG A 76 23.65 16.35 -2.42
CA ARG A 76 24.14 15.64 -3.63
C ARG A 76 24.45 16.55 -4.81
N LEU A 77 23.76 17.68 -4.90
CA LEU A 77 24.10 18.74 -5.84
C LEU A 77 25.40 19.43 -5.43
N GLN A 78 25.59 19.69 -4.14
CA GLN A 78 26.82 20.29 -3.61
C GLN A 78 28.02 19.35 -3.76
N SER A 79 27.84 18.04 -3.57
CA SER A 79 28.92 17.05 -3.75
C SER A 79 29.24 16.75 -5.21
N GLY A 80 28.39 17.19 -6.15
CA GLY A 80 28.49 16.86 -7.57
C GLY A 80 28.07 15.43 -7.93
N GLU A 81 27.46 14.69 -6.99
CA GLU A 81 26.87 13.38 -7.27
C GLU A 81 25.75 13.54 -8.32
N ILE A 82 24.86 14.51 -8.11
CA ILE A 82 23.88 14.98 -9.11
C ILE A 82 24.49 16.18 -9.83
N THR A 83 24.55 16.14 -11.17
CA THR A 83 25.12 17.24 -11.96
C THR A 83 24.05 18.20 -12.48
N GLU A 84 24.50 19.35 -13.01
CA GLU A 84 23.65 20.30 -13.73
C GLU A 84 22.91 19.64 -14.89
N ASP A 85 23.60 18.76 -15.64
CA ASP A 85 23.03 18.05 -16.79
C ASP A 85 21.94 17.08 -16.35
N ASP A 86 22.14 16.37 -15.23
CA ASP A 86 21.14 15.46 -14.67
C ASP A 86 19.86 16.23 -14.28
N LEU A 87 20.00 17.40 -13.63
CA LEU A 87 18.89 18.30 -13.30
C LEU A 87 18.20 18.88 -14.53
N GLN A 88 18.97 19.38 -15.50
CA GLN A 88 18.44 19.99 -16.71
C GLN A 88 17.63 18.98 -17.53
N ALA A 89 18.13 17.74 -17.63
CA ALA A 89 17.42 16.66 -18.32
C ALA A 89 16.11 16.29 -17.60
N ALA A 90 16.11 16.18 -16.27
CA ALA A 90 14.91 15.92 -15.49
C ALA A 90 13.88 17.06 -15.62
N LEU A 91 14.34 18.32 -15.53
CA LEU A 91 13.47 19.49 -15.71
C LEU A 91 12.84 19.53 -17.11
N GLN A 92 13.60 19.14 -18.14
CA GLN A 92 13.10 19.08 -19.52
C GLN A 92 12.02 18.01 -19.72
N ASN A 93 12.14 16.88 -19.01
CA ASN A 93 11.21 15.76 -19.07
C ASN A 93 9.89 16.02 -18.30
N ALA A 94 9.92 16.90 -17.30
CA ALA A 94 8.77 17.18 -16.46
C ALA A 94 7.63 17.94 -17.18
N PRO A 95 6.36 17.78 -16.73
CA PRO A 95 5.21 18.46 -17.33
C PRO A 95 5.37 19.99 -17.36
N ALA A 96 5.25 20.57 -18.55
CA ALA A 96 5.51 22.00 -18.77
C ALA A 96 4.61 22.94 -17.94
N ALA A 97 3.39 22.51 -17.61
CA ALA A 97 2.40 23.33 -16.92
C ALA A 97 2.74 23.62 -15.44
N LEU A 98 3.46 22.71 -14.78
CA LEU A 98 3.70 22.76 -13.33
C LEU A 98 5.19 22.77 -12.95
N ARG A 99 6.10 22.59 -13.91
CA ARG A 99 7.54 22.65 -13.64
C ARG A 99 8.03 24.09 -13.38
N PRO A 100 9.12 24.27 -12.62
CA PRO A 100 9.76 25.57 -12.48
C PRO A 100 10.17 26.17 -13.84
N PRO A 101 10.14 27.51 -13.99
CA PRO A 101 10.37 28.17 -15.28
C PRO A 101 11.83 28.09 -15.76
N SER A 102 12.78 27.80 -14.87
CA SER A 102 14.20 27.68 -15.19
C SER A 102 14.92 26.77 -14.21
N LEU A 103 16.12 26.33 -14.59
CA LEU A 103 17.02 25.59 -13.72
C LEU A 103 17.43 26.38 -12.47
N SER A 104 17.59 27.71 -12.60
CA SER A 104 17.84 28.60 -11.47
C SER A 104 16.67 28.60 -10.46
N ALA A 105 15.43 28.64 -10.96
CA ALA A 105 14.24 28.55 -10.12
C ALA A 105 14.14 27.18 -9.43
N LEU A 106 14.47 26.09 -10.14
CA LEU A 106 14.54 24.76 -9.53
C LEU A 106 15.58 24.71 -8.40
N ARG A 107 16.79 25.24 -8.62
CA ARG A 107 17.85 25.31 -7.59
C ARG A 107 17.42 26.09 -6.35
N GLN A 108 16.74 27.22 -6.54
CA GLN A 108 16.18 27.98 -5.41
C GLN A 108 15.12 27.18 -4.66
N ALA A 109 14.29 26.40 -5.37
CA ALA A 109 13.27 25.56 -4.75
C ALA A 109 13.85 24.39 -3.95
N VAL A 110 15.03 23.86 -4.32
CA VAL A 110 15.73 22.82 -3.54
C VAL A 110 16.06 23.32 -2.12
N GLU A 111 16.47 24.58 -2.00
CA GLU A 111 16.80 25.19 -0.70
C GLU A 111 15.55 25.61 0.09
N ALA A 112 14.36 25.59 -0.53
CA ALA A 112 13.13 25.98 0.12
C ALA A 112 12.60 24.89 1.06
N MET A 113 12.12 25.31 2.23
CA MET A 113 11.46 24.42 3.18
C MET A 113 10.13 23.92 2.61
N ARG A 114 9.96 22.60 2.53
CA ARG A 114 8.69 21.97 2.17
C ARG A 114 7.88 21.69 3.44
N PRO A 115 6.60 22.12 3.53
CA PRO A 115 5.72 21.73 4.63
C PRO A 115 5.59 20.21 4.72
N ALA A 116 5.50 19.68 5.94
CA ALA A 116 5.27 18.25 6.15
C ALA A 116 3.95 17.83 5.46
N PRO A 117 3.94 16.68 4.75
CA PRO A 117 2.72 16.18 4.13
C PRO A 117 1.65 15.91 5.20
N GLN A 118 0.40 16.27 4.89
CA GLN A 118 -0.74 16.07 5.77
C GLN A 118 -1.82 15.28 5.06
N ALA A 119 -2.30 14.23 5.74
CA ALA A 119 -3.48 13.48 5.30
C ALA A 119 -4.75 14.31 5.54
N ILE A 120 -5.76 14.08 4.72
CA ILE A 120 -7.11 14.58 5.01
C ILE A 120 -7.63 13.80 6.24
N PRO A 121 -8.23 14.49 7.25
CA PRO A 121 -8.62 13.86 8.50
C PRO A 121 -9.81 12.91 8.34
N THR A 122 -9.75 11.81 9.09
CA THR A 122 -10.86 10.86 9.29
C THR A 122 -11.80 11.34 10.40
N VAL A 123 -13.00 10.76 10.51
CA VAL A 123 -13.93 11.03 11.62
C VAL A 123 -13.29 10.68 12.96
N ALA A 124 -12.58 9.55 13.07
CA ALA A 124 -11.87 9.19 14.30
C ALA A 124 -10.85 10.25 14.73
N GLU A 125 -10.11 10.82 13.79
CA GLU A 125 -9.14 11.90 14.08
C GLU A 125 -9.84 13.18 14.54
N LEU A 126 -10.94 13.56 13.87
CA LEU A 126 -11.75 14.70 14.31
C LEU A 126 -12.38 14.47 15.69
N ALA A 127 -12.81 13.24 16.00
CA ALA A 127 -13.38 12.86 17.30
C ALA A 127 -12.35 12.96 18.43
N ARG A 128 -11.09 12.62 18.16
CA ARG A 128 -10.00 12.80 19.13
C ARG A 128 -9.84 14.26 19.52
N ASP A 129 -9.85 15.15 18.54
CA ASP A 129 -9.60 16.57 18.77
C ASP A 129 -10.73 17.25 19.58
N ILE A 130 -11.94 16.66 19.61
CA ILE A 130 -13.08 17.14 20.41
C ILE A 130 -13.13 16.52 21.80
N ALA A 131 -12.96 15.21 21.91
CA ALA A 131 -13.21 14.48 23.16
C ALA A 131 -11.94 14.19 23.99
N ALA A 132 -10.75 14.54 23.47
CA ALA A 132 -9.45 14.19 24.03
C ALA A 132 -9.24 12.68 24.28
N ILE A 133 -10.04 11.83 23.61
CA ILE A 133 -9.89 10.38 23.58
C ILE A 133 -9.15 10.03 22.30
N ASP A 134 -8.10 9.22 22.37
CA ASP A 134 -7.36 8.77 21.19
C ASP A 134 -8.13 7.69 20.41
N TRP A 135 -9.25 8.10 19.81
CA TRP A 135 -10.10 7.24 18.97
C TRP A 135 -9.33 6.55 17.85
N PRO A 136 -8.41 7.20 17.11
CA PRO A 136 -7.58 6.51 16.12
C PRO A 136 -6.81 5.33 16.71
N CYS A 137 -6.19 5.50 17.89
CA CYS A 137 -5.48 4.43 18.57
C CYS A 137 -6.41 3.29 18.98
N ILE A 138 -7.56 3.61 19.60
CA ILE A 138 -8.54 2.59 20.04
C ILE A 138 -9.07 1.80 18.85
N VAL A 139 -9.50 2.48 17.77
CA VAL A 139 -10.01 1.82 16.55
C VAL A 139 -8.97 0.87 15.97
N ASN A 140 -7.72 1.33 15.83
CA ASN A 140 -6.64 0.52 15.29
C ASN A 140 -6.28 -0.67 16.19
N GLU A 141 -6.28 -0.48 17.52
CA GLU A 141 -6.03 -1.57 18.47
C GLU A 141 -7.13 -2.62 18.41
N ARG A 142 -8.42 -2.22 18.42
CA ARG A 142 -9.54 -3.17 18.38
C ARG A 142 -9.58 -3.97 17.08
N ILE A 143 -9.38 -3.29 15.94
CA ILE A 143 -9.32 -3.98 14.64
C ILE A 143 -8.07 -4.89 14.59
N GLY A 144 -6.92 -4.42 15.08
CA GLY A 144 -5.68 -5.19 15.07
C GLY A 144 -5.72 -6.41 15.98
N HIS A 145 -6.32 -6.30 17.16
CA HIS A 145 -6.49 -7.40 18.10
C HIS A 145 -7.34 -8.52 17.48
N TRP A 146 -8.48 -8.16 16.88
CA TRP A 146 -9.31 -9.11 16.17
C TRP A 146 -8.58 -9.70 14.95
N ALA A 147 -7.92 -8.86 14.15
CA ALA A 147 -7.22 -9.27 12.94
C ALA A 147 -6.09 -10.26 13.25
N ALA A 148 -5.37 -10.09 14.37
CA ALA A 148 -4.35 -11.03 14.81
C ALA A 148 -4.91 -12.46 14.99
N GLY A 149 -6.11 -12.60 15.57
CA GLY A 149 -6.77 -13.90 15.68
C GLY A 149 -7.35 -14.40 14.35
N TYR A 150 -7.85 -13.51 13.50
CA TYR A 150 -8.43 -13.88 12.20
C TYR A 150 -7.37 -14.34 11.17
N PHE A 151 -6.20 -13.70 11.16
CA PHE A 151 -5.10 -14.03 10.26
C PHE A 151 -4.15 -15.10 10.84
N ASP A 152 -4.38 -15.57 12.06
CA ASP A 152 -3.63 -16.66 12.68
C ASP A 152 -3.65 -17.92 11.80
N GLN A 153 -2.49 -18.53 11.61
CA GLN A 153 -2.31 -19.75 10.82
C GLN A 153 -1.92 -20.93 11.71
N GLY A 154 -2.50 -21.00 12.91
CA GLY A 154 -2.30 -22.08 13.88
C GLY A 154 -1.24 -21.79 14.93
N GLN A 155 -0.95 -20.52 15.24
CA GLN A 155 -0.13 -20.17 16.39
C GLN A 155 -0.93 -20.18 17.69
N ALA A 156 -2.21 -19.77 17.63
CA ALA A 156 -3.12 -19.83 18.76
C ALA A 156 -3.68 -21.25 18.98
N LEU A 157 -3.84 -21.64 20.26
CA LEU A 157 -4.47 -22.91 20.64
C LEU A 157 -5.96 -22.95 20.28
N TRP A 158 -6.62 -21.78 20.33
CA TRP A 158 -8.02 -21.61 19.94
C TRP A 158 -8.10 -20.72 18.71
N ALA A 159 -8.47 -21.33 17.58
CA ALA A 159 -8.65 -20.61 16.33
C ALA A 159 -9.97 -19.82 16.33
N VAL A 160 -9.93 -18.61 15.76
CA VAL A 160 -11.15 -17.88 15.43
C VAL A 160 -11.79 -18.55 14.22
N GLY A 161 -13.09 -18.86 14.31
CA GLY A 161 -13.84 -19.40 13.17
C GLY A 161 -13.87 -18.38 12.03
N GLN A 162 -13.55 -18.79 10.80
CA GLN A 162 -13.53 -17.92 9.62
C GLN A 162 -14.77 -18.09 8.73
N SER A 163 -15.82 -18.74 9.25
CA SER A 163 -17.06 -18.99 8.51
C SER A 163 -17.79 -17.67 8.24
N GLY A 164 -17.95 -17.30 6.96
CA GLY A 164 -18.69 -16.11 6.55
C GLY A 164 -17.84 -14.88 6.24
N GLY A 165 -16.50 -14.99 6.22
CA GLY A 165 -15.59 -13.89 5.86
C GLY A 165 -15.14 -13.04 7.05
N ALA A 166 -14.33 -12.03 6.76
CA ALA A 166 -13.70 -11.17 7.77
C ALA A 166 -14.74 -10.32 8.49
N TYR A 167 -15.67 -9.71 7.74
CA TYR A 167 -16.67 -8.80 8.29
C TYR A 167 -17.59 -9.48 9.32
N SER A 168 -18.19 -10.62 8.94
CA SER A 168 -19.15 -11.34 9.80
C SER A 168 -18.47 -11.88 11.07
N THR A 169 -17.24 -12.37 10.94
CA THR A 169 -16.44 -12.85 12.07
C THR A 169 -16.11 -11.71 13.03
N TRP A 170 -15.74 -10.54 12.51
CA TRP A 170 -15.53 -9.34 13.31
C TRP A 170 -16.81 -8.90 14.01
N GLN A 171 -17.95 -8.89 13.31
CA GLN A 171 -19.24 -8.45 13.87
C GLN A 171 -19.62 -9.28 15.10
N ILE A 172 -19.46 -10.61 15.05
CA ILE A 172 -19.73 -11.50 16.20
C ILE A 172 -18.89 -11.10 17.42
N ILE A 173 -17.60 -10.82 17.22
CA ILE A 173 -16.69 -10.48 18.31
C ILE A 173 -16.96 -9.06 18.84
N ALA A 174 -17.17 -8.10 17.94
CA ALA A 174 -17.40 -6.70 18.27
C ALA A 174 -18.71 -6.47 19.04
N THR A 175 -19.73 -7.29 18.85
CA THR A 175 -20.98 -7.22 19.65
C THR A 175 -20.80 -7.63 21.12
N HIS A 176 -19.67 -8.27 21.46
CA HIS A 176 -19.35 -8.70 22.82
C HIS A 176 -18.17 -7.90 23.41
N ASP A 177 -17.63 -6.97 22.64
CA ASP A 177 -16.49 -6.15 23.03
C ASP A 177 -16.96 -4.86 23.71
N LEU A 178 -16.72 -4.76 25.02
CA LEU A 178 -17.09 -3.58 25.81
C LEU A 178 -16.03 -2.47 25.80
N THR A 179 -14.84 -2.70 25.22
CA THR A 179 -13.78 -1.68 25.19
C THR A 179 -14.24 -0.33 24.58
N PRO A 180 -15.00 -0.28 23.47
CA PRO A 180 -15.49 0.97 22.89
C PRO A 180 -16.43 1.71 23.86
N GLU A 181 -17.32 0.98 24.54
CA GLU A 181 -18.28 1.56 25.48
C GLU A 181 -17.60 2.09 26.74
N ILE A 182 -16.61 1.35 27.27
CA ILE A 182 -15.77 1.78 28.40
C ILE A 182 -14.98 3.05 28.03
N ALA A 183 -14.52 3.16 26.79
CA ALA A 183 -13.82 4.34 26.30
C ALA A 183 -14.73 5.55 26.05
N GLY A 184 -16.06 5.38 26.08
CA GLY A 184 -17.04 6.45 25.96
C GLY A 184 -17.97 6.36 24.75
N LEU A 185 -17.79 5.39 23.84
CA LEU A 185 -18.66 5.18 22.67
C LEU A 185 -19.87 4.32 23.05
N ALA A 186 -20.73 4.88 23.89
CA ALA A 186 -21.89 4.17 24.44
C ALA A 186 -22.81 3.61 23.33
N GLY A 187 -23.21 2.34 23.47
CA GLY A 187 -24.10 1.67 22.53
C GLY A 187 -23.42 1.12 21.28
N PHE A 188 -22.08 1.12 21.22
CA PHE A 188 -21.34 0.59 20.07
C PHE A 188 -21.65 -0.88 19.77
N ALA A 189 -21.72 -1.73 20.80
CA ALA A 189 -22.00 -3.16 20.59
C ALA A 189 -23.38 -3.38 19.97
N ARG A 190 -24.38 -2.59 20.41
CA ARG A 190 -25.72 -2.56 19.81
C ARG A 190 -25.69 -2.07 18.36
N TYR A 191 -24.96 -0.99 18.11
CA TYR A 191 -24.81 -0.42 16.77
C TYR A 191 -24.23 -1.45 15.78
N VAL A 192 -23.22 -2.22 16.21
CA VAL A 192 -22.64 -3.31 15.40
C VAL A 192 -23.61 -4.47 15.22
N ALA A 193 -24.39 -4.82 16.25
CA ALA A 193 -25.41 -5.87 16.17
C ALA A 193 -26.55 -5.53 15.19
N ASP A 194 -26.91 -4.25 15.10
CA ASP A 194 -27.98 -3.75 14.22
C ASP A 194 -27.47 -3.41 12.80
N ALA A 195 -26.16 -3.51 12.55
CA ALA A 195 -25.55 -3.27 11.25
C ALA A 195 -25.92 -4.38 10.23
N PRO A 196 -25.90 -4.08 8.91
CA PRO A 196 -26.18 -5.07 7.87
C PRO A 196 -25.33 -6.36 8.01
N ALA A 197 -25.90 -7.50 7.65
CA ALA A 197 -25.24 -8.79 7.85
C ALA A 197 -24.05 -9.06 6.89
N ASN A 198 -23.93 -8.30 5.81
CA ASN A 198 -22.85 -8.43 4.83
C ASN A 198 -22.06 -7.11 4.68
N ALA A 199 -20.79 -7.24 4.31
CA ALA A 199 -19.85 -6.13 4.25
C ALA A 199 -20.25 -5.08 3.20
N GLU A 200 -20.76 -5.49 2.04
CA GLU A 200 -21.13 -4.57 0.97
C GLU A 200 -22.28 -3.66 1.38
N ASP A 201 -23.36 -4.23 1.93
CA ASP A 201 -24.49 -3.46 2.47
C ASP A 201 -24.05 -2.57 3.64
N ALA A 202 -23.12 -3.02 4.48
CA ALA A 202 -22.57 -2.22 5.57
C ALA A 202 -21.77 -1.01 5.04
N ILE A 203 -20.99 -1.18 3.96
CA ILE A 203 -20.30 -0.06 3.29
C ILE A 203 -21.33 0.93 2.76
N VAL A 204 -22.39 0.46 2.10
CA VAL A 204 -23.45 1.32 1.54
C VAL A 204 -24.19 2.11 2.64
N ASP A 205 -24.57 1.45 3.72
CA ASP A 205 -25.18 2.10 4.89
C ASP A 205 -24.23 3.15 5.50
N CYS A 206 -22.94 2.83 5.64
CA CYS A 206 -21.95 3.77 6.15
C CYS A 206 -21.73 4.97 5.20
N VAL A 207 -21.72 4.78 3.88
CA VAL A 207 -21.67 5.89 2.91
C VAL A 207 -22.82 6.87 3.14
N ALA A 208 -24.04 6.36 3.32
CA ALA A 208 -25.21 7.18 3.58
C ALA A 208 -25.11 7.93 4.93
N ARG A 209 -24.70 7.24 6.00
CA ARG A 209 -24.55 7.83 7.36
C ARG A 209 -23.45 8.89 7.41
N LEU A 210 -22.34 8.65 6.72
CA LEU A 210 -21.22 9.56 6.65
C LEU A 210 -21.48 10.72 5.69
N GLY A 211 -22.50 10.65 4.83
CA GLY A 211 -22.84 11.72 3.88
C GLY A 211 -21.79 11.89 2.78
N LEU A 212 -21.16 10.80 2.35
CA LEU A 212 -20.12 10.83 1.32
C LEU A 212 -20.73 11.03 -0.08
N SER A 213 -20.15 11.94 -0.86
CA SER A 213 -20.43 12.06 -2.29
C SER A 213 -19.67 11.02 -3.09
N GLN A 214 -20.08 10.78 -4.35
CA GLN A 214 -19.38 9.86 -5.25
C GLN A 214 -17.89 10.21 -5.39
N ASP A 215 -17.58 11.50 -5.51
CA ASP A 215 -16.21 11.98 -5.73
C ASP A 215 -15.32 11.80 -4.48
N ALA A 216 -15.92 11.74 -3.28
CA ALA A 216 -15.19 11.52 -2.04
C ALA A 216 -14.85 10.04 -1.77
N LEU A 217 -15.54 9.09 -2.43
CA LEU A 217 -15.46 7.66 -2.10
C LEU A 217 -14.03 7.11 -2.24
N ASP A 218 -13.41 7.27 -3.41
CA ASP A 218 -12.09 6.71 -3.70
C ASP A 218 -11.03 7.25 -2.73
N GLY A 219 -11.07 8.56 -2.45
CA GLY A 219 -10.13 9.23 -1.55
C GLY A 219 -10.28 8.79 -0.10
N TYR A 220 -11.52 8.73 0.38
CA TYR A 220 -11.81 8.38 1.77
C TYR A 220 -11.61 6.88 2.04
N PHE A 221 -12.04 5.99 1.14
CA PHE A 221 -11.82 4.55 1.29
C PHE A 221 -10.33 4.21 1.28
N HIS A 222 -9.56 4.84 0.41
CA HIS A 222 -8.10 4.68 0.40
C HIS A 222 -7.50 5.17 1.72
N ARG A 223 -7.92 6.35 2.22
CA ARG A 223 -7.50 6.88 3.53
C ARG A 223 -7.78 5.89 4.67
N LEU A 224 -8.97 5.30 4.72
CA LEU A 224 -9.32 4.33 5.76
C LEU A 224 -8.44 3.09 5.69
N LEU A 225 -8.22 2.55 4.50
CA LEU A 225 -7.38 1.37 4.31
C LEU A 225 -5.90 1.62 4.64
N THR A 226 -5.35 2.80 4.34
CA THR A 226 -3.95 3.13 4.73
C THR A 226 -3.77 3.22 6.24
N THR A 227 -4.82 3.57 7.01
CA THR A 227 -4.74 3.59 8.48
C THR A 227 -4.66 2.21 9.12
N LEU A 228 -5.06 1.15 8.40
CA LEU A 228 -5.01 -0.23 8.89
C LEU A 228 -3.61 -0.85 8.82
N GLY A 229 -2.63 -0.15 8.28
CA GLY A 229 -1.23 -0.60 8.21
C GLY A 229 -1.08 -1.96 7.54
N GLY A 230 -0.29 -2.84 8.15
CA GLY A 230 0.01 -4.18 7.62
C GLY A 230 -1.21 -5.08 7.43
N TRP A 231 -2.32 -4.85 8.13
CA TRP A 231 -3.54 -5.66 7.97
C TRP A 231 -4.21 -5.46 6.61
N GLY A 232 -4.30 -4.22 6.15
CA GLY A 232 -4.81 -3.90 4.81
C GLY A 232 -3.93 -4.53 3.73
N GLN A 233 -2.60 -4.49 3.92
CA GLN A 233 -1.64 -5.08 2.97
C GLN A 233 -1.66 -6.62 2.98
N LEU A 234 -1.87 -7.25 4.14
CA LEU A 234 -2.01 -8.70 4.27
C LEU A 234 -3.32 -9.20 3.62
N ALA A 235 -4.43 -8.47 3.82
CA ALA A 235 -5.68 -8.73 3.11
C ALA A 235 -5.50 -8.54 1.59
N ARG A 236 -4.74 -7.51 1.16
CA ARG A 236 -4.44 -7.28 -0.25
C ARG A 236 -3.61 -8.41 -0.84
N TYR A 237 -2.71 -8.99 -0.06
CA TYR A 237 -1.98 -10.20 -0.44
C TYR A 237 -2.93 -11.38 -0.70
N ARG A 238 -3.95 -11.61 0.14
CA ARG A 238 -4.97 -12.66 -0.11
C ARG A 238 -5.70 -12.41 -1.44
N LEU A 239 -6.15 -11.18 -1.68
CA LEU A 239 -6.75 -10.80 -2.97
C LEU A 239 -5.79 -11.06 -4.14
N TRP A 240 -4.52 -10.71 -4.01
CA TRP A 240 -3.52 -10.96 -5.05
C TRP A 240 -3.40 -12.46 -5.35
N GLN A 241 -3.30 -13.30 -4.33
CA GLN A 241 -3.18 -14.74 -4.49
C GLN A 241 -4.43 -15.34 -5.15
N ALA A 242 -5.62 -14.87 -4.78
CA ALA A 242 -6.87 -15.28 -5.43
C ALA A 242 -6.88 -14.88 -6.93
N GLU A 243 -6.48 -13.64 -7.24
CA GLU A 243 -6.42 -13.10 -8.61
C GLU A 243 -5.49 -13.94 -9.51
N LEU A 244 -4.40 -14.51 -8.99
CA LEU A 244 -3.50 -15.42 -9.75
C LEU A 244 -4.19 -16.69 -10.26
N SER A 245 -5.29 -17.11 -9.62
CA SER A 245 -6.08 -18.27 -10.01
C SER A 245 -7.41 -17.90 -10.72
N GLY A 246 -7.61 -16.62 -11.02
CA GLY A 246 -8.87 -16.11 -11.56
C GLY A 246 -10.01 -16.02 -10.53
N ALA A 247 -9.70 -16.21 -9.24
CA ALA A 247 -10.63 -16.03 -8.14
C ALA A 247 -10.55 -14.61 -7.56
N SER A 248 -11.35 -14.33 -6.53
CA SER A 248 -11.34 -13.07 -5.78
C SER A 248 -11.43 -13.37 -4.29
N ASP A 249 -10.89 -12.46 -3.46
CA ASP A 249 -10.96 -12.51 -2.01
C ASP A 249 -11.45 -11.15 -1.49
N ALA A 250 -12.53 -11.14 -0.70
CA ALA A 250 -13.20 -9.94 -0.23
C ALA A 250 -12.59 -9.35 1.06
N CYS A 251 -11.53 -9.94 1.61
CA CYS A 251 -11.03 -9.57 2.93
C CYS A 251 -10.62 -8.10 3.06
N VAL A 252 -10.12 -7.46 1.98
CA VAL A 252 -9.76 -6.03 2.01
C VAL A 252 -11.01 -5.15 2.13
N THR A 253 -12.07 -5.47 1.38
CA THR A 253 -13.33 -4.73 1.42
C THR A 253 -14.08 -5.00 2.73
N ASP A 254 -13.96 -6.20 3.30
CA ASP A 254 -14.45 -6.51 4.65
C ASP A 254 -13.76 -5.64 5.71
N LEU A 255 -12.42 -5.50 5.65
CA LEU A 255 -11.68 -4.61 6.55
C LEU A 255 -12.09 -3.14 6.38
N LEU A 256 -12.38 -2.70 5.16
CA LEU A 256 -12.94 -1.37 4.91
C LEU A 256 -14.31 -1.22 5.58
N ALA A 257 -15.21 -2.19 5.43
CA ALA A 257 -16.54 -2.16 6.06
C ALA A 257 -16.45 -2.05 7.59
N ILE A 258 -15.56 -2.85 8.20
CA ILE A 258 -15.25 -2.80 9.64
C ILE A 258 -14.79 -1.40 10.04
N ARG A 259 -13.79 -0.85 9.32
CA ARG A 259 -13.22 0.47 9.59
C ARG A 259 -14.25 1.59 9.40
N MET A 260 -15.18 1.46 8.45
CA MET A 260 -16.25 2.43 8.18
C MET A 260 -17.34 2.43 9.26
N LEU A 261 -17.71 1.26 9.82
CA LEU A 261 -18.66 1.20 10.94
C LEU A 261 -18.16 1.98 12.15
N TRP A 262 -16.86 1.91 12.44
CA TRP A 262 -16.24 2.74 13.47
C TRP A 262 -16.39 4.24 13.17
N GLU A 263 -16.17 4.69 11.93
CA GLU A 263 -16.34 6.10 11.55
C GLU A 263 -17.79 6.55 11.71
N ALA A 264 -18.74 5.74 11.22
CA ALA A 264 -20.15 6.07 11.29
C ALA A 264 -20.67 6.11 12.75
N ALA A 265 -20.21 5.18 13.59
CA ALA A 265 -20.52 5.19 15.02
C ALA A 265 -19.96 6.45 15.72
N LEU A 266 -18.70 6.79 15.45
CA LEU A 266 -18.05 7.97 16.02
C LEU A 266 -18.71 9.27 15.56
N LEU A 267 -19.10 9.38 14.29
CA LEU A 267 -19.83 10.53 13.77
C LEU A 267 -21.18 10.68 14.47
N GLY A 268 -21.93 9.57 14.60
CA GLY A 268 -23.22 9.55 15.28
C GLY A 268 -23.11 9.93 16.76
N HIS A 269 -22.07 9.48 17.44
CA HIS A 269 -21.84 9.78 18.86
C HIS A 269 -21.34 11.21 19.10
N GLY A 270 -20.39 11.70 18.31
CA GLY A 270 -19.87 13.07 18.46
C GLY A 270 -20.87 14.15 18.04
N GLY A 271 -21.95 13.77 17.35
CA GLY A 271 -23.10 14.63 17.07
C GLY A 271 -22.73 15.93 16.34
N SER A 272 -23.43 17.02 16.67
CA SER A 272 -23.26 18.31 15.98
C SER A 272 -21.87 18.92 16.09
N ALA A 273 -21.06 18.50 17.07
CA ALA A 273 -19.71 19.04 17.27
C ALA A 273 -18.75 18.61 16.16
N LEU A 274 -18.92 17.40 15.60
CA LEU A 274 -18.08 16.88 14.52
C LEU A 274 -18.46 17.38 13.13
N VAL A 275 -19.72 17.77 12.95
CA VAL A 275 -20.30 18.08 11.63
C VAL A 275 -19.48 19.12 10.85
N PRO A 276 -19.05 20.27 11.41
CA PRO A 276 -18.33 21.28 10.63
C PRO A 276 -16.97 20.77 10.11
N GLY A 277 -16.20 20.10 10.98
CA GLY A 277 -14.92 19.51 10.61
C GLY A 277 -15.09 18.40 9.58
N TRP A 278 -16.11 17.56 9.76
CA TRP A 278 -16.38 16.46 8.84
C TRP A 278 -16.86 16.94 7.46
N GLN A 279 -17.71 17.97 7.39
CA GLN A 279 -18.12 18.57 6.11
C GLN A 279 -16.93 19.19 5.36
N THR A 280 -15.99 19.81 6.08
CA THR A 280 -14.74 20.32 5.49
C THR A 280 -13.88 19.17 4.95
N ALA A 281 -13.78 18.06 5.68
CA ALA A 281 -13.05 16.87 5.23
C ALA A 281 -13.69 16.21 4.00
N ILE A 282 -15.02 16.05 3.97
CA ILE A 282 -15.75 15.52 2.80
C ILE A 282 -15.48 16.36 1.56
N ALA A 283 -15.61 17.70 1.68
CA ALA A 283 -15.31 18.60 0.58
C ALA A 283 -13.86 18.42 0.11
N ALA A 284 -12.91 18.31 1.04
CA ALA A 284 -11.52 18.04 0.70
C ALA A 284 -11.35 16.69 -0.01
N TYR A 285 -12.04 15.62 0.38
CA TYR A 285 -11.98 14.32 -0.32
C TYR A 285 -12.60 14.36 -1.72
N ALA A 286 -13.67 15.13 -1.92
CA ALA A 286 -14.35 15.29 -3.20
C ALA A 286 -13.53 16.07 -4.23
N GLU A 287 -12.56 16.89 -3.79
CA GLU A 287 -11.62 17.55 -4.70
C GLU A 287 -10.80 16.52 -5.49
N PRO A 288 -10.70 16.65 -6.82
CA PRO A 288 -9.85 15.80 -7.64
C PRO A 288 -8.41 15.78 -7.12
N VAL A 289 -7.78 14.61 -7.14
CA VAL A 289 -6.35 14.53 -6.81
C VAL A 289 -5.57 15.28 -7.89
N ALA A 290 -4.79 16.27 -7.47
CA ALA A 290 -3.93 17.07 -8.35
C ALA A 290 -2.55 17.26 -7.72
N ALA A 291 -1.51 17.12 -8.54
CA ALA A 291 -0.13 17.42 -8.15
C ALA A 291 0.04 18.92 -7.87
N THR A 292 0.72 19.23 -6.77
CA THR A 292 1.14 20.61 -6.46
C THR A 292 2.48 20.92 -7.12
N SER A 293 2.86 22.20 -7.16
CA SER A 293 4.20 22.61 -7.60
C SER A 293 5.30 21.89 -6.81
N ASP A 294 5.11 21.71 -5.50
CA ASP A 294 6.07 20.97 -4.66
C ASP A 294 6.15 19.48 -5.00
N ASP A 295 5.02 18.84 -5.32
CA ASP A 295 5.01 17.43 -5.76
C ASP A 295 5.81 17.26 -7.07
N VAL A 296 5.69 18.22 -8.00
CA VAL A 296 6.40 18.22 -9.29
C VAL A 296 7.89 18.52 -9.10
N ILE A 297 8.25 19.51 -8.30
CA ILE A 297 9.64 19.83 -7.97
C ILE A 297 10.34 18.61 -7.38
N ASP A 298 9.74 17.97 -6.39
CA ASP A 298 10.38 16.83 -5.72
C ASP A 298 10.50 15.60 -6.65
N SER A 299 9.54 15.44 -7.58
CA SER A 299 9.62 14.40 -8.61
C SER A 299 10.74 14.67 -9.62
N ILE A 300 10.96 15.94 -10.02
CA ILE A 300 12.11 16.34 -10.85
C ILE A 300 13.42 16.03 -10.14
N LEU A 301 13.53 16.33 -8.84
CA LEU A 301 14.74 16.06 -8.07
C LEU A 301 15.02 14.57 -7.92
N GLN A 302 13.97 13.78 -7.69
CA GLN A 302 14.07 12.31 -7.67
C GLN A 302 14.54 11.77 -9.03
N GLU A 303 13.96 12.23 -10.13
CA GLU A 303 14.39 11.82 -11.48
C GLU A 303 15.86 12.23 -11.76
N ALA A 304 16.28 13.41 -11.32
CA ALA A 304 17.68 13.84 -11.45
C ALA A 304 18.64 12.94 -10.66
N ALA A 305 18.26 12.51 -9.46
CA ALA A 305 19.04 11.54 -8.68
C ALA A 305 19.13 10.17 -9.36
N GLU A 306 18.03 9.71 -9.97
CA GLU A 306 17.99 8.46 -10.74
C GLU A 306 18.86 8.55 -12.00
N ARG A 307 18.83 9.68 -12.71
CA ARG A 307 19.70 9.94 -13.87
C ARG A 307 21.17 9.94 -13.49
N ALA A 308 21.52 10.56 -12.36
CA ALA A 308 22.88 10.52 -11.83
C ALA A 308 23.34 9.08 -11.54
N ALA A 309 22.48 8.27 -10.91
CA ALA A 309 22.77 6.86 -10.66
C ALA A 309 22.92 6.06 -11.96
N GLN A 310 22.05 6.29 -12.96
CA GLN A 310 22.13 5.67 -14.28
C GLN A 310 23.42 6.07 -15.01
N ARG A 311 23.80 7.35 -14.99
CA ARG A 311 25.06 7.83 -15.57
C ARG A 311 26.27 7.12 -14.98
N LYS A 312 26.32 7.00 -13.64
CA LYS A 312 27.38 6.26 -12.94
C LYS A 312 27.39 4.78 -13.34
N LEU A 313 26.22 4.14 -13.35
CA LEU A 313 26.09 2.73 -13.75
C LEU A 313 26.53 2.51 -15.20
N ASN A 314 26.12 3.38 -16.12
CA ASN A 314 26.51 3.32 -17.52
C ASN A 314 28.02 3.47 -17.70
N ALA A 315 28.65 4.40 -16.97
CA ALA A 315 30.11 4.53 -16.99
C ALA A 315 30.81 3.28 -16.45
N MET A 316 30.27 2.66 -15.39
CA MET A 316 30.81 1.40 -14.84
C MET A 316 30.68 0.24 -15.82
N LEU A 317 29.54 0.12 -16.50
CA LEU A 317 29.28 -0.96 -17.46
C LEU A 317 30.06 -0.77 -18.78
N ALA A 318 30.35 0.47 -19.18
CA ALA A 318 31.17 0.78 -20.34
C ALA A 318 32.68 0.62 -20.09
N ALA A 319 33.11 0.58 -18.82
CA ALA A 319 34.50 0.38 -18.48
C ALA A 319 34.97 -1.04 -18.89
N PRO A 320 36.20 -1.19 -19.40
CA PRO A 320 36.74 -2.51 -19.73
C PRO A 320 36.70 -3.44 -18.51
N SER A 321 36.16 -4.65 -18.68
CA SER A 321 36.17 -5.64 -17.61
C SER A 321 37.61 -6.07 -17.31
N PRO A 322 38.06 -6.04 -16.03
CA PRO A 322 39.37 -6.56 -15.65
C PRO A 322 39.44 -8.10 -15.70
N ALA A 323 38.30 -8.78 -15.87
CA ALA A 323 38.26 -10.24 -15.93
C ALA A 323 38.83 -10.74 -17.26
N GLN A 324 39.95 -11.46 -17.18
CA GLN A 324 40.48 -12.22 -18.31
C GLN A 324 39.67 -13.52 -18.46
N VAL A 325 38.78 -13.58 -19.45
CA VAL A 325 38.15 -14.83 -19.84
C VAL A 325 39.22 -15.66 -20.56
N ALA A 326 39.66 -16.75 -19.94
CA ALA A 326 40.64 -17.64 -20.54
C ALA A 326 40.08 -18.21 -21.87
N PRO A 327 40.79 -18.06 -22.99
CA PRO A 327 40.36 -18.66 -24.25
C PRO A 327 40.41 -20.19 -24.13
N GLY A 328 39.29 -20.86 -24.40
CA GLY A 328 39.20 -22.33 -24.38
C GLY A 328 37.97 -22.85 -23.66
N ARG A 329 37.93 -24.18 -23.46
CA ARG A 329 36.83 -24.86 -22.76
C ARG A 329 36.92 -24.60 -21.26
N VAL A 330 35.81 -24.18 -20.66
CA VAL A 330 35.67 -24.04 -19.20
C VAL A 330 35.92 -25.36 -18.47
N LYS A 331 36.62 -25.28 -17.33
CA LYS A 331 36.83 -26.40 -16.42
C LYS A 331 35.55 -26.76 -15.67
N LEU A 332 34.77 -25.73 -15.30
CA LEU A 332 33.52 -25.86 -14.57
C LEU A 332 32.58 -24.72 -14.95
N GLN A 333 31.32 -25.03 -15.24
CA GLN A 333 30.27 -24.04 -15.43
C GLN A 333 29.10 -24.35 -14.51
N MET A 334 28.66 -23.37 -13.74
CA MET A 334 27.58 -23.54 -12.75
C MET A 334 26.51 -22.47 -12.93
N ALA A 335 25.25 -22.85 -12.87
CA ALA A 335 24.14 -21.91 -12.88
C ALA A 335 23.63 -21.67 -11.44
N PHE A 336 23.48 -20.41 -11.07
CA PHE A 336 22.95 -19.96 -9.78
C PHE A 336 21.69 -19.12 -10.00
N CYS A 337 20.92 -18.89 -8.94
CA CYS A 337 19.84 -17.91 -8.99
C CYS A 337 20.42 -16.52 -9.34
N ILE A 338 19.70 -15.73 -10.14
CA ILE A 338 20.08 -14.35 -10.49
C ILE A 338 20.02 -13.39 -9.28
N ASP A 339 19.40 -13.83 -8.18
CA ASP A 339 19.32 -13.08 -6.93
C ASP A 339 20.72 -12.69 -6.40
N VAL A 340 20.86 -11.43 -5.97
CA VAL A 340 22.12 -10.84 -5.48
C VAL A 340 22.73 -11.58 -4.30
N ARG A 341 21.94 -12.36 -3.55
CA ARG A 341 22.44 -13.21 -2.45
C ARG A 341 23.35 -14.33 -2.97
N SER A 342 23.20 -14.76 -4.22
CA SER A 342 24.09 -15.76 -4.84
C SER A 342 25.42 -15.16 -5.30
N GLU A 343 25.52 -13.83 -5.43
CA GLU A 343 26.67 -13.15 -6.03
C GLU A 343 27.98 -13.41 -5.27
N VAL A 344 27.93 -13.48 -3.94
CA VAL A 344 29.12 -13.76 -3.12
C VAL A 344 29.68 -15.15 -3.39
N PHE A 345 28.80 -16.16 -3.51
CA PHE A 345 29.22 -17.53 -3.85
C PHE A 345 29.80 -17.62 -5.26
N ARG A 346 29.16 -16.94 -6.22
CA ARG A 346 29.59 -16.90 -7.61
C ARG A 346 30.99 -16.30 -7.74
N ARG A 347 31.21 -15.12 -7.16
CA ARG A 347 32.52 -14.46 -7.17
C ARG A 347 33.60 -15.26 -6.45
N ALA A 348 33.27 -15.90 -5.32
CA ALA A 348 34.21 -16.76 -4.62
C ALA A 348 34.67 -17.93 -5.51
N LEU A 349 33.75 -18.60 -6.21
CA LEU A 349 34.08 -19.70 -7.13
C LEU A 349 34.90 -19.23 -8.32
N GLU A 350 34.50 -18.14 -8.98
CA GLU A 350 35.21 -17.57 -10.14
C GLU A 350 36.62 -17.07 -9.76
N SER A 351 36.85 -16.69 -8.51
CA SER A 351 38.16 -16.27 -8.02
C SER A 351 39.16 -17.42 -7.85
N LEU A 352 38.70 -18.67 -7.76
CA LEU A 352 39.57 -19.83 -7.52
C LEU A 352 40.35 -20.25 -8.78
N ASP A 353 39.75 -20.11 -9.96
CA ASP A 353 40.37 -20.52 -11.23
C ASP A 353 39.68 -19.83 -12.42
N SER A 354 40.46 -19.31 -13.37
CA SER A 354 39.94 -18.61 -14.56
C SER A 354 39.14 -19.50 -15.52
N GLY A 355 39.19 -20.82 -15.34
CA GLY A 355 38.35 -21.79 -16.04
C GLY A 355 37.00 -22.08 -15.37
N ILE A 356 36.70 -21.47 -14.21
CA ILE A 356 35.40 -21.57 -13.54
C ILE A 356 34.52 -20.39 -13.96
N GLN A 357 33.31 -20.68 -14.45
CA GLN A 357 32.34 -19.66 -14.85
C GLN A 357 30.99 -19.89 -14.18
N THR A 358 30.32 -18.80 -13.77
CA THR A 358 28.95 -18.88 -13.26
C THR A 358 27.94 -18.14 -14.12
N LEU A 359 26.75 -18.71 -14.23
CA LEU A 359 25.60 -18.13 -14.92
C LEU A 359 24.53 -17.75 -13.90
N GLY A 360 23.81 -16.66 -14.17
CA GLY A 360 22.59 -16.32 -13.43
C GLY A 360 21.36 -16.85 -14.17
N PHE A 361 20.45 -17.48 -13.44
CA PHE A 361 19.16 -17.94 -13.96
C PHE A 361 18.02 -17.47 -13.04
N ALA A 362 16.96 -16.92 -13.61
CA ALA A 362 15.81 -16.45 -12.82
C ALA A 362 14.84 -17.60 -12.51
N GLY A 363 14.39 -17.69 -11.26
CA GLY A 363 13.26 -18.52 -10.83
C GLY A 363 13.45 -20.02 -11.04
N PHE A 364 13.80 -20.77 -9.99
CA PHE A 364 13.72 -22.25 -9.89
C PHE A 364 13.99 -23.04 -11.19
N PHE A 365 14.92 -22.58 -12.03
CA PHE A 365 15.24 -23.14 -13.35
C PHE A 365 14.04 -23.27 -14.32
N GLY A 366 13.06 -22.36 -14.21
CA GLY A 366 11.85 -22.35 -15.04
C GLY A 366 10.80 -23.38 -14.62
N LEU A 367 11.02 -24.09 -13.51
CA LEU A 367 10.14 -25.12 -13.01
C LEU A 367 9.31 -24.57 -11.85
N GLY A 368 8.05 -24.19 -12.14
CA GLY A 368 7.10 -23.81 -11.11
C GLY A 368 6.55 -25.04 -10.37
N ILE A 369 7.18 -25.45 -9.26
CA ILE A 369 6.86 -26.72 -8.59
C ILE A 369 6.03 -26.50 -7.32
N GLY A 370 4.90 -27.17 -7.22
CA GLY A 370 4.21 -27.43 -5.96
C GLY A 370 4.76 -28.70 -5.34
N HIS A 371 5.17 -28.70 -4.08
CA HIS A 371 5.72 -29.88 -3.41
C HIS A 371 4.97 -30.20 -2.13
N ARG A 372 4.37 -31.40 -2.07
CA ARG A 372 3.77 -31.95 -0.86
C ARG A 372 4.76 -32.86 -0.14
N ARG A 373 5.15 -32.51 1.09
CA ARG A 373 6.06 -33.34 1.89
C ARG A 373 5.35 -34.60 2.40
N PHE A 374 6.14 -35.59 2.81
CA PHE A 374 5.63 -36.81 3.44
C PHE A 374 4.77 -36.47 4.66
N ALA A 375 3.59 -37.10 4.75
CA ALA A 375 2.61 -36.88 5.82
C ALA A 375 2.23 -35.39 6.04
N SER A 376 2.25 -34.60 4.96
CA SER A 376 1.82 -33.20 4.99
C SER A 376 0.58 -33.00 4.12
N ASP A 377 -0.41 -32.31 4.68
CA ASP A 377 -1.58 -31.85 3.92
C ASP A 377 -1.32 -30.53 3.17
N VAL A 378 -0.12 -29.97 3.30
CA VAL A 378 0.27 -28.69 2.72
C VAL A 378 1.11 -28.90 1.46
N VAL A 379 0.72 -28.22 0.38
CA VAL A 379 1.52 -28.12 -0.84
C VAL A 379 2.35 -26.84 -0.78
N GLU A 380 3.67 -26.98 -0.73
CA GLU A 380 4.60 -25.84 -0.73
C GLU A 380 4.81 -25.32 -2.15
N ALA A 381 4.58 -24.03 -2.36
CA ALA A 381 4.94 -23.36 -3.61
C ALA A 381 6.47 -23.14 -3.66
N ARG A 382 7.18 -23.98 -4.44
CA ARG A 382 8.61 -23.85 -4.77
C ARG A 382 8.79 -23.16 -6.13
N LEU A 383 8.34 -21.91 -6.19
CA LEU A 383 8.33 -21.09 -7.39
C LEU A 383 8.32 -19.59 -7.03
N PRO A 384 8.56 -18.68 -7.99
CA PRO A 384 8.38 -17.25 -7.75
C PRO A 384 6.95 -16.95 -7.28
N VAL A 385 6.81 -16.11 -6.25
CA VAL A 385 5.52 -15.84 -5.57
C VAL A 385 4.43 -15.20 -6.44
N LEU A 386 4.79 -14.78 -7.65
CA LEU A 386 3.90 -14.17 -8.65
C LEU A 386 3.32 -15.19 -9.64
N LEU A 387 3.67 -16.47 -9.49
CA LEU A 387 3.27 -17.54 -10.40
C LEU A 387 2.48 -18.61 -9.64
N THR A 388 1.75 -19.45 -10.37
CA THR A 388 1.12 -20.66 -9.86
C THR A 388 1.94 -21.89 -10.25
N PRO A 389 1.95 -22.97 -9.44
CA PRO A 389 2.61 -24.21 -9.81
C PRO A 389 2.09 -24.77 -11.14
N GLY A 390 3.00 -25.09 -12.07
CA GLY A 390 2.68 -25.83 -13.29
C GLY A 390 2.87 -27.34 -13.15
N VAL A 391 3.65 -27.78 -12.15
CA VAL A 391 3.95 -29.19 -11.87
C VAL A 391 3.82 -29.45 -10.38
N VAL A 392 3.28 -30.60 -9.99
CA VAL A 392 3.16 -31.02 -8.59
C VAL A 392 4.00 -32.25 -8.34
N THR A 393 4.71 -32.25 -7.21
CA THR A 393 5.52 -33.37 -6.72
C THR A 393 5.07 -33.73 -5.31
N CYS A 394 5.25 -34.98 -4.90
CA CYS A 394 5.01 -35.41 -3.53
C CYS A 394 6.08 -36.39 -3.05
N ALA A 395 6.29 -36.47 -1.74
CA ALA A 395 7.11 -37.47 -1.10
C ALA A 395 6.22 -38.48 -0.36
N GLY A 396 6.31 -39.77 -0.72
CA GLY A 396 5.38 -40.81 -0.27
C GLY A 396 4.21 -41.01 -1.24
N ASP A 397 3.51 -42.13 -1.08
CA ASP A 397 2.33 -42.51 -1.88
C ASP A 397 1.07 -41.73 -1.48
#